data_AF-A0A7W2LRT6-F1
#
_entry.id   AF-A0A7W2LRT6-F1
#
_cell.length_a   1.000
_cell.length_b   1.000
_cell.length_c   1.000
_cell.angle_alpha   90.00
_cell.angle_beta   90.00
_cell.angle_gamma   90.00
#
_symmetry.space_group_name_H-M   'P 1'
#
loop_
_entity.id
_entity.type
_entity.pdbx_description
1 polymer ?
#
loop_
_entity_poly.entity_id
_entity_poly.type
_entity_poly.pdbx_seq_one_letter_code
_entity_poly.pdbx_strand_id
1 'polypeptide(L)'
;MDDTMLAYMVFAASHPEALSQVQVLTEAEALEAGEALPDLRETMAVQILSAEAKAQRKTLATLVEVILGKAVIEPDAPSTNHVSSLEKYNRMRDFDASPEPSGNRKQSSR
;
A
#
# COMPACT_ATOMS: atom_id res chain seq x y z
N MET A 1 0.14 23.64 -10.84
CA MET A 1 0.53 22.25 -11.12
C MET A 1 -0.03 21.42 -9.99
N ASP A 2 -0.84 20.41 -10.30
CA ASP A 2 -1.52 19.58 -9.31
C ASP A 2 -0.53 18.68 -8.53
N ASP A 3 -0.82 18.40 -7.26
CA ASP A 3 -0.01 17.53 -6.41
C ASP A 3 0.14 16.12 -7.01
N THR A 4 -0.88 15.63 -7.71
CA THR A 4 -0.87 14.31 -8.36
C THR A 4 0.11 14.29 -9.53
N MET A 5 0.18 15.37 -10.32
CA MET A 5 1.16 15.49 -11.41
C MET A 5 2.57 15.66 -10.87
N LEU A 6 2.75 16.36 -9.76
CA LEU A 6 4.05 16.46 -9.11
C LEU A 6 4.51 15.10 -8.58
N ALA A 7 3.62 14.36 -7.94
CA ALA A 7 3.90 13.00 -7.48
C ALA A 7 4.22 12.07 -8.66
N TYR A 8 3.50 12.19 -9.78
CA TYR A 8 3.81 11.41 -10.97
C TYR A 8 5.21 11.70 -11.51
N MET A 9 5.64 12.98 -11.57
CA MET A 9 7.01 13.31 -12.02
C MET A 9 8.09 12.70 -11.12
N VAL A 10 7.89 12.74 -9.80
CA VAL A 10 8.80 12.12 -8.84
C VAL A 10 8.80 10.60 -8.98
N PHE A 11 7.62 10.00 -9.15
CA PHE A 11 7.45 8.57 -9.36
C PHE A 11 8.15 8.09 -10.63
N ALA A 12 7.94 8.80 -11.74
CA ALA A 12 8.50 8.52 -13.06
C ALA A 12 10.04 8.65 -13.09
N ALA A 13 10.64 9.46 -12.20
CA ALA A 13 12.09 9.53 -12.06
C ALA A 13 12.71 8.20 -11.62
N SER A 14 11.94 7.38 -10.88
CA SER A 14 12.37 6.03 -10.45
C SER A 14 11.78 4.90 -11.30
N HIS A 15 10.79 5.20 -12.16
CA HIS A 15 10.03 4.25 -12.99
C HIS A 15 9.97 4.74 -14.45
N PRO A 16 11.06 4.59 -15.22
CA PRO A 16 11.15 5.12 -16.58
C PRO A 16 10.10 4.51 -17.54
N GLU A 17 9.65 3.30 -17.27
CA GLU A 17 8.57 2.64 -18.01
C GLU A 17 7.22 3.36 -17.87
N ALA A 18 6.94 3.94 -16.71
CA ALA A 18 5.73 4.73 -16.48
C ALA A 18 5.77 6.03 -17.30
N LEU A 19 6.96 6.64 -17.41
CA LEU A 19 7.16 7.83 -18.24
C LEU A 19 6.96 7.51 -19.72
N SER A 20 7.54 6.39 -20.19
CA SER A 20 7.41 5.97 -21.59
C SER A 20 5.96 5.72 -21.98
N GLN A 21 5.13 5.16 -21.10
CA GLN A 21 3.71 4.93 -21.38
C GLN A 21 2.96 6.22 -21.66
N VAL A 22 3.23 7.29 -20.91
CA VAL A 22 2.57 8.59 -21.11
C VAL A 22 3.16 9.35 -22.30
N GLN A 23 4.46 9.21 -22.57
CA GLN A 23 5.13 9.91 -23.67
C GLN A 23 4.78 9.37 -25.05
N VAL A 24 4.52 8.07 -25.17
CA VAL A 24 4.16 7.44 -26.46
C VAL A 24 2.76 7.87 -26.93
N LEU A 25 1.92 8.41 -26.04
CA LEU A 25 0.58 8.87 -26.37
C LEU A 25 0.60 9.96 -27.45
N THR A 26 -0.21 9.72 -28.46
CA THR A 26 -0.33 10.50 -29.70
C THR A 26 -1.65 11.27 -29.77
N GLU A 27 -1.69 12.27 -30.65
CA GLU A 27 -2.92 13.00 -30.99
C GLU A 27 -4.04 12.07 -31.48
N ALA A 28 -3.71 10.96 -32.14
CA ALA A 28 -4.69 9.99 -32.62
C ALA A 28 -5.40 9.28 -31.47
N GLU A 29 -4.65 8.83 -30.45
CA GLU A 29 -5.23 8.21 -29.25
C GLU A 29 -6.05 9.20 -28.44
N ALA A 30 -5.62 10.46 -28.35
CA ALA A 30 -6.39 11.53 -27.72
C ALA A 30 -7.72 11.76 -28.45
N LEU A 31 -7.69 11.80 -29.79
CA LEU A 31 -8.89 11.94 -30.60
C LEU A 31 -9.85 10.75 -30.42
N GLU A 32 -9.33 9.52 -30.36
CA GLU A 32 -10.12 8.31 -30.10
C GLU A 32 -10.74 8.30 -28.70
N ALA A 33 -10.02 8.80 -27.69
CA ALA A 33 -10.50 8.97 -26.32
C ALA A 33 -11.50 10.15 -26.18
N GLY A 34 -11.57 11.04 -27.17
CA GLY A 34 -12.44 12.21 -27.16
C GLY A 34 -11.99 13.31 -26.21
N GLU A 35 -10.70 13.34 -25.85
CA GLU A 35 -10.10 14.32 -24.95
C GLU A 35 -8.86 14.96 -25.58
N ALA A 36 -8.39 16.10 -25.04
CA ALA A 36 -7.17 16.70 -25.54
C ALA A 36 -5.95 15.88 -25.09
N LEU A 37 -4.89 15.82 -25.92
CA LEU A 37 -3.69 15.04 -25.59
C LEU A 37 -3.07 15.38 -24.22
N PRO A 38 -3.01 16.65 -23.77
CA PRO A 38 -2.56 16.98 -22.42
C PRO A 38 -3.44 16.34 -21.34
N ASP A 39 -4.76 16.38 -21.52
CA ASP A 39 -5.73 15.81 -20.57
C ASP A 39 -5.63 14.28 -20.53
N LEU A 40 -5.46 13.62 -21.69
CA LEU A 40 -5.21 12.17 -21.75
C LEU A 40 -3.93 11.78 -21.00
N ARG A 41 -2.86 12.57 -21.14
CA ARG A 41 -1.61 12.32 -20.43
C ARG A 41 -1.78 12.46 -18.92
N GLU A 42 -2.55 13.46 -18.49
CA GLU A 42 -2.90 13.63 -17.08
C GLU A 42 -3.74 12.44 -16.57
N THR A 43 -4.77 12.05 -17.30
CA THR A 43 -5.60 10.87 -16.99
C THR A 43 -4.74 9.61 -16.84
N MET A 44 -3.80 9.39 -17.77
CA MET A 44 -2.89 8.24 -17.74
C MET A 44 -1.93 8.28 -16.55
N ALA A 45 -1.37 9.45 -16.22
CA ALA A 45 -0.54 9.61 -15.03
C ALA A 45 -1.31 9.29 -13.74
N VAL A 46 -2.57 9.73 -13.62
CA VAL A 46 -3.45 9.40 -12.49
C VAL A 46 -3.74 7.90 -12.43
N GLN A 47 -3.99 7.25 -13.58
CA GLN A 47 -4.25 5.81 -13.64
C GLN A 47 -3.02 4.99 -13.19
N ILE A 48 -1.82 5.38 -13.63
CA ILE A 48 -0.57 4.73 -13.23
C ILE A 48 -0.38 4.84 -11.71
N LEU A 49 -0.50 6.04 -11.15
CA LEU A 49 -0.39 6.23 -9.70
C LEU A 49 -1.49 5.48 -8.92
N SER A 50 -2.70 5.39 -9.49
CA SER A 50 -3.81 4.64 -8.87
C SER A 50 -3.54 3.14 -8.86
N ALA A 51 -2.97 2.60 -9.94
CA ALA A 51 -2.54 1.20 -10.01
C ALA A 51 -1.43 0.92 -9.00
N GLU A 52 -0.45 1.82 -8.87
CA GLU A 52 0.62 1.72 -7.88
C GLU A 52 0.08 1.78 -6.45
N ALA A 53 -0.84 2.71 -6.16
CA ALA A 53 -1.46 2.83 -4.84
C ALA A 53 -2.17 1.54 -4.47
N LYS A 54 -2.90 0.94 -5.42
CA LYS A 54 -3.56 -0.35 -5.25
C LYS A 54 -2.57 -1.49 -5.02
N ALA A 55 -1.44 -1.52 -5.75
CA ALA A 55 -0.39 -2.52 -5.56
C ALA A 55 0.22 -2.43 -4.15
N GLN A 56 0.37 -1.22 -3.62
CA GLN A 56 0.85 -0.96 -2.26
C GLN A 56 -0.25 -1.03 -1.18
N ARG A 57 -1.50 -1.36 -1.52
CA ARG A 57 -2.67 -1.36 -0.62
C ARG A 57 -2.93 -0.02 0.07
N LYS A 58 -2.63 1.08 -0.62
CA LYS A 58 -2.86 2.47 -0.16
C LYS A 58 -3.92 3.15 -1.01
N THR A 59 -4.45 4.26 -0.51
CA THR A 59 -5.24 5.17 -1.34
C THR A 59 -4.33 6.00 -2.24
N LEU A 60 -4.84 6.51 -3.36
CA LEU A 60 -4.08 7.42 -4.23
C LEU A 60 -3.57 8.63 -3.46
N ALA A 61 -4.42 9.24 -2.63
CA ALA A 61 -4.05 10.41 -1.82
C ALA A 61 -2.89 10.11 -0.87
N THR A 62 -2.95 8.97 -0.17
CA THR A 62 -1.86 8.53 0.71
C THR A 62 -0.58 8.28 -0.08
N LEU A 63 -0.65 7.65 -1.25
CA LEU A 63 0.53 7.44 -2.09
C LEU A 63 1.15 8.77 -2.53
N VAL A 64 0.32 9.73 -2.98
CA VAL A 64 0.77 11.07 -3.38
C VAL A 64 1.48 11.79 -2.23
N GLU A 65 0.87 11.79 -1.03
CA GLU A 65 1.50 12.41 0.15
C GLU A 65 2.84 11.76 0.51
N VAL A 66 2.95 10.45 0.36
CA VAL A 66 4.17 9.68 0.63
C VAL A 66 5.26 10.01 -0.37
N ILE A 67 4.93 10.00 -1.67
CA ILE A 67 5.88 10.34 -2.74
C ILE A 67 6.41 11.76 -2.55
N LEU A 68 5.53 12.69 -2.18
CA LEU A 68 5.88 14.09 -1.94
C LEU A 68 6.53 14.33 -0.57
N GLY A 69 6.73 13.29 0.25
CA GLY A 69 7.31 13.40 1.59
C GLY A 69 6.45 14.19 2.59
N LYS A 70 5.16 14.39 2.29
CA LYS A 70 4.18 15.06 3.17
C LYS A 70 3.67 14.14 4.28
N ALA A 71 3.72 12.82 4.06
CA ALA A 71 3.37 11.82 5.06
C ALA A 71 4.57 10.95 5.43
N VAL A 72 4.85 10.84 6.73
CA VAL A 72 5.77 9.83 7.28
C VAL A 72 4.96 8.57 7.52
N ILE A 73 5.19 7.53 6.72
CA ILE A 73 4.61 6.21 6.99
C ILE A 73 5.41 5.62 8.16
N GLU A 74 4.81 5.54 9.35
CA GLU A 74 5.31 4.61 10.36
C GLU A 74 5.27 3.20 9.75
N PRO A 75 6.36 2.42 9.80
CA PRO A 75 6.40 1.10 9.19
C PRO A 75 5.20 0.31 9.70
N ASP A 76 4.41 -0.24 8.77
CA ASP A 76 3.28 -1.12 9.06
C ASP A 76 3.69 -2.04 10.22
N ALA A 77 3.05 -1.86 11.38
CA ALA A 77 3.23 -2.78 12.48
C ALA A 77 3.01 -4.18 11.90
N PRO A 78 3.94 -5.14 12.10
CA PRO A 78 3.80 -6.47 11.52
C PRO A 78 2.42 -6.96 11.90
N SER A 79 1.61 -7.30 10.90
CA SER A 79 0.25 -7.78 11.05
C SER A 79 0.23 -8.85 12.12
N THR A 80 -0.06 -8.45 13.37
CA THR A 80 0.01 -9.34 14.52
C THR A 80 -1.08 -10.36 14.30
N ASN A 81 -0.67 -11.56 13.90
CA ASN A 81 -1.42 -12.80 13.84
C ASN A 81 -2.93 -12.59 14.07
N HIS A 82 -3.67 -12.33 12.99
CA HIS A 82 -5.11 -12.55 12.96
C HIS A 82 -5.35 -14.06 13.08
N VAL A 83 -5.12 -14.60 14.27
CA VAL A 83 -5.67 -15.90 14.67
C VAL A 83 -7.17 -15.68 14.63
N SER A 84 -7.82 -16.26 13.63
CA SER A 84 -9.24 -16.04 13.40
C SER A 84 -10.01 -16.47 14.66
N SER A 85 -11.17 -15.86 14.92
CA SER A 85 -12.00 -16.25 16.07
C SER A 85 -12.33 -17.75 16.07
N LEU A 86 -12.32 -18.38 14.89
CA LEU A 86 -12.49 -19.82 14.71
C LEU A 86 -11.29 -20.64 15.21
N GLU A 87 -10.06 -20.18 14.96
CA GLU A 87 -8.84 -20.83 15.46
C GLU A 87 -8.69 -20.68 16.98
N LYS A 88 -9.12 -19.55 17.56
CA LYS A 88 -9.21 -19.39 19.01
C LYS A 88 -10.21 -20.37 19.63
N TYR A 89 -11.37 -20.54 18.98
CA TYR A 89 -12.40 -21.47 19.44
C TYR A 89 -11.94 -22.94 19.36
N ASN A 90 -11.21 -23.30 18.30
CA ASN A 90 -10.65 -24.65 18.15
C ASN A 90 -9.59 -24.95 19.23
N ARG A 91 -8.71 -24.00 19.56
CA ARG A 91 -7.74 -24.17 20.67
C ARG A 91 -8.39 -24.32 22.04
N MET A 92 -9.56 -23.72 22.28
CA MET A 92 -10.30 -23.90 23.54
C MET A 92 -10.98 -25.28 23.63
N ARG A 93 -11.12 -26.00 22.51
CA ARG A 93 -11.65 -27.37 22.46
C ARG A 93 -10.57 -28.45 22.48
N ASP A 94 -9.32 -28.09 22.19
CA ASP A 94 -8.18 -28.99 22.38
C ASP A 94 -7.93 -29.21 23.88
N PHE A 95 -8.62 -30.20 24.43
CA PHE A 95 -8.51 -30.65 25.82
C PHE A 95 -7.17 -31.36 26.12
N ASP A 96 -6.32 -31.56 25.11
CA ASP A 96 -4.97 -32.13 25.20
C ASP A 96 -3.87 -31.06 25.30
N ALA A 97 -4.20 -29.77 25.27
CA ALA A 97 -3.26 -28.70 25.59
C ALA A 97 -3.01 -28.69 27.10
N SER A 98 -2.12 -29.57 27.57
CA SER A 98 -1.62 -29.60 28.93
C SER A 98 -1.20 -28.18 29.35
N PRO A 99 -1.81 -27.59 30.39
CA PRO A 99 -1.36 -26.29 30.86
C PRO A 99 0.03 -26.52 31.47
N GLU A 100 1.07 -26.03 30.80
CA GLU A 100 2.40 -25.97 31.40
C GLU A 100 2.27 -25.24 32.75
N PRO A 101 2.73 -25.84 33.86
CA PRO A 101 2.68 -25.16 35.15
C PRO A 101 3.73 -24.06 35.13
N SER A 102 3.30 -22.82 34.92
CA SER A 102 4.11 -21.63 35.13
C SER A 102 4.54 -21.58 36.61
N GLY A 103 5.72 -22.10 36.89
CA GLY A 103 6.35 -22.07 38.20
C GLY A 103 6.73 -20.64 38.59
N ASN A 104 6.34 -20.24 39.80
CA ASN A 104 7.11 -19.31 40.62
C ASN A 104 6.66 -19.42 42.08
N ARG A 105 7.06 -20.51 42.77
CA ARG A 105 7.11 -20.50 44.24
C ARG A 105 8.50 -20.04 44.65
N LYS A 106 8.57 -18.79 45.14
CA LYS A 106 9.72 -18.25 45.87
C LYS A 106 10.10 -19.22 46.99
N GLN A 107 11.32 -19.76 46.94
CA GLN A 107 11.94 -20.40 48.09
C GLN A 107 12.25 -19.32 49.13
N SER A 108 11.62 -19.42 50.30
CA SER A 108 12.06 -18.70 51.51
C SER A 108 12.87 -19.69 52.33
N SER A 109 14.19 -19.48 52.40
CA SER A 109 15.08 -20.23 53.28
C SER A 109 15.29 -19.47 54.59
N ARG A 110 15.17 -20.23 55.69
CA ARG A 110 15.53 -19.95 57.08
C ARG A 110 14.59 -19.07 57.91
#